data_AF-A0A3D1AZB1-F1
#
_entry.id   AF-A0A3D1AZB1-F1
#
_cell.length_a   1.000
_cell.length_b   1.000
_cell.length_c   1.000
_cell.angle_alpha   90.00
_cell.angle_beta   90.00
_cell.angle_gamma   90.00
#
_symmetry.space_group_name_H-M   'P 1'
#
loop_
_entity.id
_entity.type
_entity.pdbx_description
1 polymer ?
#
loop_
_entity_poly.entity_id
_entity_poly.type
_entity_poly.pdbx_seq_one_letter_code
_entity_poly.pdbx_strand_id
1 'polypeptide(L)'
;MNLSPITNRKESRLAFNALRTCLMAGAKKFKRTVGWPSNHGEFTLYWHEDAEFWVVFSFAELSRFWCAYGTMDPRFHRSVDITCEINPPTEGIDRRCGGILLKDSGNGLYLAHSGRVGGGRKGIGKKNFLEGYSGNLQEVEWSDGVTAELVLLGKIGGRSFVGNVAAYIREVEAFKSNATDPVPAAILEKNPDLSFTPEFEGPRKKYKLTGAIESECRHGTVVNTLQTELKALGVHAYRTRKIDLFFADRKSNITHLFEVKTDQTTTSLYQAVGQVMLHSALRSSDPQRILVLPGEVSADTSRRMKGLGIQILRYDWKGDRPIFRSLRTFAGITSGKPKL
;
A
#
# COMPACT_ATOMS: atom_id res chain seq x y z
N MET A 1 -9.26 -20.59 0.89
CA MET A 1 -9.82 -20.64 -0.48
C MET A 1 -8.72 -21.22 -1.35
N ASN A 2 -9.01 -22.26 -2.13
CA ASN A 2 -8.03 -22.84 -3.05
C ASN A 2 -8.23 -22.20 -4.43
N LEU A 3 -7.22 -21.50 -4.95
CA LEU A 3 -7.28 -20.80 -6.24
C LEU A 3 -6.29 -21.46 -7.20
N SER A 4 -6.74 -21.68 -8.43
CA SER A 4 -5.94 -22.31 -9.49
C SER A 4 -5.87 -21.42 -10.73
N PRO A 5 -4.73 -21.33 -11.43
CA PRO A 5 -4.61 -20.59 -12.68
C PRO A 5 -5.47 -21.17 -13.78
N ILE A 6 -6.16 -20.30 -14.52
CA ILE A 6 -6.87 -20.69 -15.74
C ILE A 6 -5.88 -20.69 -16.90
N THR A 7 -5.61 -21.87 -17.46
CA THR A 7 -4.68 -22.06 -18.59
C THR A 7 -5.38 -22.55 -19.87
N ASN A 8 -6.64 -23.00 -19.78
CA ASN A 8 -7.38 -23.45 -20.95
C ASN A 8 -7.95 -22.27 -21.74
N ARG A 9 -7.75 -22.25 -23.07
CA ARG A 9 -8.22 -21.17 -23.97
C ARG A 9 -9.70 -20.81 -23.81
N LYS A 10 -10.56 -21.82 -23.73
CA LYS A 10 -12.02 -21.63 -23.63
C LYS A 10 -12.39 -21.00 -22.28
N GLU A 11 -11.79 -21.49 -21.20
CA GLU A 11 -11.99 -20.94 -19.86
C GLU A 11 -11.42 -19.53 -19.74
N SER A 12 -10.21 -19.26 -20.28
CA SER A 12 -9.60 -17.93 -20.29
C SER A 12 -10.49 -16.92 -21.02
N ARG A 13 -11.07 -17.30 -22.18
CA ARG A 13 -12.01 -16.43 -22.91
C ARG A 13 -13.31 -16.20 -22.13
N LEU A 14 -13.84 -17.22 -21.47
CA LEU A 14 -15.03 -17.09 -20.62
C LEU A 14 -14.77 -16.14 -19.44
N ALA A 15 -13.65 -16.32 -18.74
CA ALA A 15 -13.28 -15.51 -17.60
C ALA A 15 -12.95 -14.07 -17.98
N PHE A 16 -12.28 -13.86 -19.12
CA PHE A 16 -12.04 -12.51 -19.63
C PHE A 16 -13.34 -11.82 -20.07
N ASN A 17 -14.30 -12.54 -20.65
CA ASN A 17 -15.62 -11.98 -20.94
C ASN A 17 -16.37 -11.60 -19.66
N ALA A 18 -16.31 -12.42 -18.61
CA ALA A 18 -16.89 -12.10 -17.31
C ALA A 18 -16.24 -10.83 -16.69
N LEU A 19 -14.91 -10.71 -16.79
CA LEU A 19 -14.17 -9.52 -16.38
C LEU A 19 -14.67 -8.27 -17.12
N ARG A 20 -14.76 -8.34 -18.45
CA ARG A 20 -15.26 -7.24 -19.28
C ARG A 20 -16.67 -6.83 -18.88
N THR A 21 -17.59 -7.77 -18.77
CA THR A 21 -18.97 -7.49 -18.35
C THR A 21 -19.00 -6.82 -16.98
N CYS A 22 -18.21 -7.31 -16.02
CA CYS A 22 -18.12 -6.74 -14.68
C CYS A 22 -17.62 -5.29 -14.68
N LEU A 23 -16.57 -4.99 -15.44
CA LEU A 23 -15.97 -3.65 -15.48
C LEU A 23 -16.71 -2.68 -16.42
N MET A 24 -17.50 -3.19 -17.37
CA MET A 24 -18.37 -2.35 -18.19
C MET A 24 -19.66 -1.97 -17.44
N ALA A 25 -20.08 -2.79 -16.46
CA ALA A 25 -21.29 -2.54 -15.69
C ALA A 25 -21.15 -1.27 -14.84
N GLY A 26 -22.09 -0.34 -15.01
CA GLY A 26 -22.12 0.94 -14.29
C GLY A 26 -21.07 1.97 -14.74
N ALA A 27 -20.20 1.63 -15.68
CA ALA A 27 -19.17 2.55 -16.19
C ALA A 27 -19.71 3.45 -17.31
N LYS A 28 -19.27 4.71 -17.33
CA LYS A 28 -19.57 5.67 -18.41
C LYS A 28 -18.62 5.44 -19.58
N LYS A 29 -19.17 5.43 -20.80
CA LYS A 29 -18.37 5.19 -22.02
C LYS A 29 -17.84 6.51 -22.57
N PHE A 30 -16.56 6.53 -22.94
CA PHE A 30 -15.96 7.64 -23.68
C PHE A 30 -15.12 7.13 -24.84
N LYS A 31 -15.06 7.91 -25.92
CA LYS A 31 -14.12 7.70 -27.01
C LYS A 31 -12.95 8.65 -26.84
N ARG A 32 -11.74 8.14 -26.62
CA ARG A 32 -10.55 8.94 -26.30
C ARG A 32 -9.31 8.37 -26.97
N THR A 33 -8.33 9.25 -27.19
CA THR A 33 -6.97 8.83 -27.51
C THR A 33 -6.33 8.26 -26.25
N VAL A 34 -5.78 7.06 -26.35
CA VAL A 34 -5.00 6.43 -25.28
C VAL A 34 -3.54 6.39 -25.72
N GLY A 35 -2.67 7.00 -24.91
CA GLY A 35 -1.24 7.10 -25.16
C GLY A 35 -0.43 6.08 -24.36
N TRP A 36 0.66 5.61 -24.97
CA TRP A 36 1.72 4.84 -24.32
C TRP A 36 3.08 5.23 -24.93
N PRO A 37 4.23 4.81 -24.36
CA PRO A 37 5.53 5.26 -24.87
C PRO A 37 5.67 4.99 -26.38
N SER A 38 5.86 6.08 -27.12
CA SER A 38 6.08 6.13 -28.58
C SER A 38 4.88 5.82 -29.49
N ASN A 39 3.65 5.65 -28.98
CA ASN A 39 2.47 5.46 -29.85
C ASN A 39 1.15 5.86 -29.14
N HIS A 40 0.07 5.95 -29.92
CA HIS A 40 -1.28 6.20 -29.42
C HIS A 40 -2.32 5.51 -30.30
N GLY A 41 -3.53 5.35 -29.78
CA GLY A 41 -4.67 4.88 -30.55
C GLY A 41 -5.98 5.43 -30.03
N GLU A 42 -7.01 5.44 -30.85
CA GLU A 42 -8.36 5.83 -30.42
C GLU A 42 -9.11 4.60 -29.92
N PHE A 43 -9.62 4.67 -28.69
CA PHE A 43 -10.32 3.57 -28.05
C PHE A 43 -11.61 4.03 -27.37
N THR A 44 -12.55 3.09 -27.26
CA THR A 44 -13.68 3.22 -26.33
C THR A 44 -13.22 2.76 -24.95
N LEU A 45 -13.16 3.70 -24.00
CA LEU A 45 -12.86 3.43 -22.60
C LEU A 45 -14.14 3.44 -21.73
N TYR A 46 -14.06 2.74 -20.61
CA TYR A 46 -15.11 2.62 -19.61
C TYR A 46 -14.64 3.26 -18.29
N TRP A 47 -15.24 4.38 -17.91
CA TRP A 47 -14.89 5.18 -16.74
C TRP A 47 -15.78 4.83 -15.54
N HIS A 48 -15.16 4.41 -14.43
CA HIS A 48 -15.81 4.27 -13.14
C HIS A 48 -15.64 5.57 -12.35
N GLU A 49 -16.71 6.34 -12.22
CA GLU A 49 -16.65 7.67 -11.60
C GLU A 49 -16.31 7.62 -10.11
N ASP A 50 -16.99 6.78 -9.34
CA ASP A 50 -16.74 6.66 -7.89
C ASP A 50 -15.38 6.03 -7.56
N ALA A 51 -14.86 5.21 -8.48
CA ALA A 51 -13.59 4.51 -8.30
C ALA A 51 -12.42 5.25 -8.96
N GLU A 52 -12.70 6.30 -9.73
CA GLU A 52 -11.75 7.19 -10.42
C GLU A 52 -10.71 6.47 -11.29
N PHE A 53 -11.16 5.50 -12.09
CA PHE A 53 -10.31 4.88 -13.10
C PHE A 53 -11.09 4.56 -14.38
N TRP A 54 -10.38 4.50 -15.49
CA TRP A 54 -10.88 3.94 -16.75
C TRP A 54 -10.20 2.62 -17.10
N VAL A 55 -10.91 1.82 -17.90
CA VAL A 55 -10.38 0.59 -18.51
C VAL A 55 -10.67 0.54 -20.01
N VAL A 56 -9.74 -0.05 -20.76
CA VAL A 56 -9.87 -0.40 -22.19
C VAL A 56 -9.60 -1.88 -22.37
N PHE A 57 -10.33 -2.52 -23.29
CA PHE A 57 -10.17 -3.92 -23.64
C PHE A 57 -9.94 -4.10 -25.13
N SER A 58 -9.05 -5.01 -25.52
CA SER A 58 -8.94 -5.50 -26.89
C SER A 58 -8.63 -6.99 -26.95
N PHE A 59 -9.14 -7.64 -28.01
CA PHE A 59 -8.84 -9.02 -28.39
C PHE A 59 -7.77 -9.12 -29.48
N ALA A 60 -7.14 -8.00 -29.87
CA ALA A 60 -6.29 -7.93 -31.05
C ALA A 60 -4.94 -8.67 -30.91
N GLU A 61 -4.58 -9.13 -29.71
CA GLU A 61 -3.32 -9.84 -29.48
C GLU A 61 -3.51 -11.36 -29.43
N LEU A 62 -2.63 -12.09 -30.13
CA LEU A 62 -2.73 -13.54 -30.28
C LEU A 62 -2.47 -14.31 -28.98
N SER A 63 -1.56 -13.83 -28.13
CA SER A 63 -1.07 -14.56 -26.94
C SER A 63 -1.63 -14.07 -25.60
N ARG A 64 -2.23 -12.88 -25.55
CA ARG A 64 -2.78 -12.29 -24.32
C ARG A 64 -3.95 -11.37 -24.62
N PHE A 65 -4.87 -11.23 -23.68
CA PHE A 65 -5.88 -10.19 -23.79
C PHE A 65 -5.27 -8.86 -23.38
N TRP A 66 -5.55 -7.80 -24.15
CA TRP A 66 -5.10 -6.46 -23.79
C TRP A 66 -6.14 -5.79 -22.90
N CYS A 67 -5.71 -5.35 -21.73
CA CYS A 67 -6.52 -4.76 -20.69
C CYS A 67 -5.73 -3.66 -19.97
N ALA A 68 -5.92 -2.42 -20.46
CA ALA A 68 -5.19 -1.24 -19.99
C ALA A 68 -6.07 -0.39 -19.08
N TYR A 69 -5.45 0.20 -18.07
CA TYR A 69 -6.11 1.00 -17.04
C TYR A 69 -5.40 2.32 -16.83
N GLY A 70 -6.16 3.36 -16.48
CA GLY A 70 -5.62 4.66 -16.12
C GLY A 70 -6.52 5.48 -15.21
N THR A 71 -5.97 6.53 -14.64
CA THR A 71 -6.58 7.38 -13.58
C THR A 71 -6.99 8.76 -14.09
N MET A 72 -6.48 9.19 -15.25
CA MET A 72 -6.83 10.48 -15.84
C MET A 72 -8.32 10.54 -16.22
N ASP A 73 -9.02 11.54 -15.70
CA ASP A 73 -10.47 11.67 -15.93
C ASP A 73 -10.78 12.01 -17.41
N PRO A 74 -11.44 11.11 -18.15
CA PRO A 74 -11.70 11.29 -19.57
C PRO A 74 -12.71 12.42 -19.86
N ARG A 75 -13.41 12.96 -18.86
CA ARG A 75 -14.29 14.13 -19.04
C ARG A 75 -13.50 15.40 -19.32
N PHE A 76 -12.33 15.52 -18.70
CA PHE A 76 -11.47 16.71 -18.79
C PHE A 76 -10.29 16.52 -19.76
N HIS A 77 -10.00 15.27 -20.14
CA HIS A 77 -8.87 14.94 -21.00
C HIS A 77 -9.33 14.28 -22.32
N ARG A 78 -8.91 14.85 -23.46
CA ARG A 78 -9.13 14.24 -24.80
C ARG A 78 -8.18 13.09 -25.09
N SER A 79 -6.99 13.12 -24.47
CA SER A 79 -5.97 12.06 -24.50
C SER A 79 -5.65 11.65 -23.06
N VAL A 80 -5.56 10.35 -22.82
CA VAL A 80 -5.27 9.77 -21.50
C VAL A 80 -4.14 8.75 -21.58
N ASP A 81 -3.38 8.60 -20.49
CA ASP A 81 -2.20 7.71 -20.43
C ASP A 81 -2.46 6.42 -19.65
N ILE A 82 -1.84 5.33 -20.10
CA ILE A 82 -1.93 4.04 -19.40
C ILE A 82 -1.11 4.07 -18.11
N THR A 83 -1.79 3.95 -16.97
CA THR A 83 -1.16 3.78 -15.65
C THR A 83 -0.61 2.36 -15.50
N CYS A 84 -1.40 1.34 -15.82
CA CYS A 84 -0.96 -0.06 -15.79
C CYS A 84 -1.75 -0.96 -16.74
N GLU A 85 -1.21 -2.14 -17.00
CA GLU A 85 -1.86 -3.18 -17.79
C GLU A 85 -2.01 -4.44 -16.96
N ILE A 86 -3.19 -5.06 -17.00
CA ILE A 86 -3.49 -6.32 -16.31
C ILE A 86 -3.88 -7.32 -17.38
N ASN A 87 -2.91 -7.64 -18.25
CA ASN A 87 -3.11 -8.45 -19.45
C ASN A 87 -2.98 -9.94 -19.11
N PRO A 88 -4.05 -10.75 -19.07
CA PRO A 88 -3.96 -12.18 -18.86
C PRO A 88 -3.66 -12.91 -20.18
N PRO A 89 -2.99 -14.08 -20.13
CA PRO A 89 -2.75 -14.89 -21.33
C PRO A 89 -4.06 -15.39 -21.93
N THR A 90 -4.09 -15.58 -23.25
CA THR A 90 -5.24 -16.19 -23.94
C THR A 90 -5.36 -17.68 -23.65
N GLU A 91 -4.24 -18.35 -23.36
CA GLU A 91 -4.11 -19.74 -22.93
C GLU A 91 -2.72 -20.02 -22.35
N GLY A 92 -2.55 -21.19 -21.74
CA GLY A 92 -1.28 -21.68 -21.24
C GLY A 92 -0.73 -20.90 -20.05
N ILE A 93 0.54 -21.16 -19.75
CA ILE A 93 1.30 -20.44 -18.72
C ILE A 93 2.22 -19.45 -19.42
N ASP A 94 1.88 -18.16 -19.38
CA ASP A 94 2.79 -17.09 -19.82
C ASP A 94 3.14 -16.15 -18.66
N ARG A 95 4.28 -16.40 -18.01
CA ARG A 95 4.77 -15.61 -16.86
C ARG A 95 5.28 -14.21 -17.25
N ARG A 96 5.27 -13.86 -18.54
CA ARG A 96 5.53 -12.49 -19.02
C ARG A 96 4.29 -11.61 -18.88
N CYS A 97 3.10 -12.21 -18.77
CA CYS A 97 1.86 -11.49 -18.57
C CYS A 97 1.77 -10.86 -17.17
N GLY A 98 1.24 -9.65 -17.11
CA GLY A 98 0.95 -8.94 -15.86
C GLY A 98 -0.29 -9.51 -15.17
N GLY A 99 -1.36 -9.76 -15.94
CA GLY A 99 -2.61 -10.31 -15.41
C GLY A 99 -2.60 -11.84 -15.33
N ILE A 100 -3.33 -12.37 -14.35
CA ILE A 100 -3.62 -13.80 -14.21
C ILE A 100 -5.12 -13.97 -13.93
N LEU A 101 -5.78 -14.86 -14.66
CA LEU A 101 -7.13 -15.31 -14.35
C LEU A 101 -7.06 -16.56 -13.49
N LEU A 102 -7.82 -16.59 -12.40
CA LEU A 102 -7.87 -17.71 -11.46
C LEU A 102 -9.30 -18.23 -11.32
N LYS A 103 -9.43 -19.49 -10.93
CA LYS A 103 -10.70 -20.10 -10.51
C LYS A 103 -10.59 -20.76 -9.14
N ASP A 104 -11.67 -20.69 -8.36
CA ASP A 104 -11.84 -21.51 -7.16
C ASP A 104 -12.56 -22.85 -7.47
N SER A 105 -12.63 -23.74 -6.48
CA SER A 105 -13.31 -25.03 -6.61
C SER A 105 -14.83 -24.94 -6.83
N GLY A 106 -15.43 -23.77 -6.60
CA GLY A 106 -16.83 -23.48 -6.83
C GLY A 106 -17.10 -22.73 -8.14
N ASN A 107 -16.15 -22.73 -9.08
CA ASN A 107 -16.20 -22.00 -10.35
C ASN A 107 -16.27 -20.46 -10.20
N GLY A 108 -15.94 -19.93 -9.02
CA GLY A 108 -15.72 -18.51 -8.84
C GLY A 108 -14.50 -18.06 -9.65
N LEU A 109 -14.63 -16.97 -10.39
CA LEU A 109 -13.57 -16.41 -11.24
C LEU A 109 -12.92 -15.22 -10.54
N TYR A 110 -11.61 -15.11 -10.60
CA TYR A 110 -10.83 -14.07 -9.94
C TYR A 110 -9.82 -13.48 -10.91
N LEU A 111 -9.47 -12.22 -10.65
CA LEU A 111 -8.35 -11.56 -11.31
C LEU A 111 -7.23 -11.37 -10.30
N ALA A 112 -6.01 -11.65 -10.75
CA ALA A 112 -4.79 -11.36 -10.03
C ALA A 112 -3.77 -10.69 -10.94
N HIS A 113 -2.70 -10.16 -10.36
CA HIS A 113 -1.57 -9.59 -11.07
C HIS A 113 -0.24 -10.15 -10.55
N SER A 114 0.75 -10.33 -11.42
CA SER A 114 2.05 -10.93 -11.09
C SER A 114 2.97 -10.04 -10.25
N GLY A 115 2.51 -8.83 -9.92
CA GLY A 115 3.33 -7.73 -9.36
C GLY A 115 4.31 -7.11 -10.37
N ARG A 116 4.38 -7.59 -11.63
CA ARG A 116 5.28 -7.03 -12.64
C ARG A 116 4.80 -5.67 -13.12
N VAL A 117 5.29 -4.61 -12.51
CA VAL A 117 5.04 -3.24 -12.97
C VAL A 117 6.10 -2.85 -14.00
N GLY A 118 5.67 -2.54 -15.22
CA GLY A 118 6.52 -2.09 -16.32
C GLY A 118 6.74 -0.57 -16.35
N GLY A 119 7.65 -0.11 -17.22
CA GLY A 119 7.93 1.31 -17.40
C GLY A 119 9.34 1.65 -17.92
N GLY A 120 10.24 0.66 -18.06
CA GLY A 120 11.55 0.82 -18.69
C GLY A 120 12.57 1.70 -17.94
N ARG A 121 12.18 2.30 -16.80
CA ARG A 121 13.04 3.16 -15.99
C ARG A 121 13.75 2.36 -14.90
N LYS A 122 15.00 2.74 -14.60
CA LYS A 122 15.82 2.14 -13.54
C LYS A 122 15.08 2.24 -12.19
N GLY A 123 14.92 1.11 -11.50
CA GLY A 123 14.22 1.04 -10.21
C GLY A 123 12.72 0.68 -10.30
N ILE A 124 12.12 0.65 -11.49
CA ILE A 124 10.75 0.17 -11.71
C ILE A 124 10.78 -1.30 -12.09
N GLY A 125 10.30 -2.17 -11.20
CA GLY A 125 10.24 -3.61 -11.45
C GLY A 125 9.53 -4.36 -10.33
N LYS A 126 9.24 -5.65 -10.58
CA LYS A 126 8.44 -6.51 -9.68
C LYS A 126 8.94 -6.47 -8.23
N LYS A 127 10.24 -6.66 -8.01
CA LYS A 127 10.83 -6.73 -6.67
C LYS A 127 10.54 -5.45 -5.88
N ASN A 128 10.95 -4.31 -6.42
CA ASN A 128 10.80 -3.01 -5.76
C ASN A 128 9.34 -2.61 -5.57
N PHE A 129 8.46 -2.98 -6.51
CA PHE A 129 7.03 -2.75 -6.34
C PHE A 129 6.47 -3.56 -5.17
N LEU A 130 6.77 -4.87 -5.13
CA LEU A 130 6.24 -5.76 -4.10
C LEU A 130 6.82 -5.50 -2.71
N GLU A 131 8.06 -4.99 -2.59
CA GLU A 131 8.65 -4.59 -1.30
C GLU A 131 7.84 -3.51 -0.58
N GLY A 132 7.20 -2.61 -1.33
CA GLY A 132 6.33 -1.56 -0.79
C GLY A 132 4.82 -1.83 -0.93
N TYR A 133 4.43 -2.95 -1.52
CA TYR A 133 3.03 -3.25 -1.80
C TYR A 133 2.32 -3.77 -0.55
N SER A 134 1.31 -3.04 -0.07
CA SER A 134 0.55 -3.34 1.14
C SER A 134 -0.72 -4.17 0.89
N GLY A 135 -1.05 -4.45 -0.37
CA GLY A 135 -2.26 -5.17 -0.74
C GLY A 135 -2.16 -6.69 -0.61
N ASN A 136 -3.24 -7.38 -0.99
CA ASN A 136 -3.37 -8.82 -0.78
C ASN A 136 -2.48 -9.63 -1.72
N LEU A 137 -1.57 -10.43 -1.15
CA LEU A 137 -0.79 -11.43 -1.86
C LEU A 137 -1.38 -12.82 -1.62
N GLN A 138 -1.51 -13.58 -2.70
CA GLN A 138 -2.00 -14.94 -2.70
C GLN A 138 -0.95 -15.83 -3.36
N GLU A 139 -0.43 -16.79 -2.60
CA GLU A 139 0.37 -17.87 -3.17
C GLU A 139 -0.52 -18.76 -4.03
N VAL A 140 -0.09 -19.03 -5.26
CA VAL A 140 -0.78 -19.87 -6.23
C VAL A 140 0.23 -20.85 -6.82
N GLU A 141 -0.17 -22.11 -6.90
CA GLU A 141 0.56 -23.17 -7.61
C GLU A 141 0.05 -23.29 -9.05
N TRP A 142 0.96 -23.35 -10.01
CA TRP A 142 0.66 -23.61 -11.42
C TRP A 142 0.62 -25.12 -11.69
N SER A 143 0.02 -25.50 -12.83
CA SER A 143 -0.04 -26.91 -13.25
C SER A 143 1.33 -27.53 -13.54
N ASP A 144 2.40 -26.75 -13.63
CA ASP A 144 3.78 -27.21 -13.76
C ASP A 144 4.51 -27.34 -12.40
N GLY A 145 3.79 -27.24 -11.28
CA GLY A 145 4.32 -27.41 -9.91
C GLY A 145 5.08 -26.20 -9.35
N VAL A 146 5.20 -25.12 -10.12
CA VAL A 146 5.80 -23.86 -9.64
C VAL A 146 4.78 -23.14 -8.75
N THR A 147 5.24 -22.50 -7.67
CA THR A 147 4.42 -21.59 -6.86
C THR A 147 4.92 -20.16 -7.00
N ALA A 148 4.03 -19.18 -6.90
CA ALA A 148 4.43 -17.80 -6.61
C ALA A 148 3.29 -16.97 -6.04
N GLU A 149 3.69 -15.89 -5.39
CA GLU A 149 2.78 -14.88 -4.88
C GLU A 149 2.27 -13.98 -6.00
N LEU A 150 0.94 -13.84 -6.03
CA LEU A 150 0.20 -12.97 -6.93
C LEU A 150 -0.56 -11.92 -6.13
N VAL A 151 -0.62 -10.71 -6.67
CA VAL A 151 -1.50 -9.66 -6.17
C VAL A 151 -2.94 -10.03 -6.49
N LEU A 152 -3.73 -10.42 -5.49
CA LEU A 152 -5.12 -10.84 -5.69
C LEU A 152 -6.04 -9.62 -5.70
N LEU A 153 -6.58 -9.29 -6.88
CA LEU A 153 -7.51 -8.16 -7.06
C LEU A 153 -8.95 -8.55 -6.64
N GLY A 154 -9.27 -9.85 -6.66
CA GLY A 154 -10.46 -10.40 -6.06
C GLY A 154 -11.39 -11.09 -7.04
N LYS A 155 -12.57 -11.48 -6.54
CA LYS A 155 -13.59 -12.22 -7.29
C LYS A 155 -14.26 -11.30 -8.31
N ILE A 156 -14.20 -11.66 -9.59
CA ILE A 156 -14.88 -10.95 -10.68
C ILE A 156 -16.39 -10.96 -10.39
N GLY A 157 -17.02 -9.78 -10.44
CA GLY A 157 -18.44 -9.59 -10.08
C GLY A 157 -18.71 -9.49 -8.57
N GLY A 158 -17.70 -9.62 -7.72
CA GLY A 158 -17.84 -9.40 -6.28
C GLY A 158 -18.01 -7.91 -5.95
N ARG A 159 -18.73 -7.60 -4.84
CA ARG A 159 -19.02 -6.21 -4.42
C ARG A 159 -17.78 -5.32 -4.30
N SER A 160 -16.65 -5.86 -3.86
CA SER A 160 -15.40 -5.11 -3.67
C SER A 160 -14.48 -5.09 -4.89
N PHE A 161 -14.84 -5.79 -5.98
CA PHE A 161 -13.91 -6.04 -7.09
C PHE A 161 -13.41 -4.77 -7.76
N VAL A 162 -14.34 -3.87 -8.14
CA VAL A 162 -14.00 -2.59 -8.79
C VAL A 162 -13.12 -1.72 -7.87
N GLY A 163 -13.46 -1.66 -6.58
CA GLY A 163 -12.68 -0.92 -5.59
C GLY A 163 -11.26 -1.47 -5.40
N ASN A 164 -11.10 -2.80 -5.39
CA ASN A 164 -9.78 -3.43 -5.29
C ASN A 164 -8.91 -3.18 -6.53
N VAL A 165 -9.51 -3.22 -7.73
CA VAL A 165 -8.83 -2.86 -8.98
C VAL A 165 -8.37 -1.40 -8.92
N ALA A 166 -9.24 -0.48 -8.49
CA ALA A 166 -8.90 0.93 -8.33
C ALA A 166 -7.75 1.16 -7.33
N ALA A 167 -7.79 0.49 -6.17
CA ALA A 167 -6.73 0.55 -5.17
C ALA A 167 -5.39 0.09 -5.77
N TYR A 168 -5.39 -1.04 -6.48
CA TYR A 168 -4.19 -1.54 -7.15
C TYR A 168 -3.64 -0.56 -8.20
N ILE A 169 -4.49 0.05 -9.02
CA ILE A 169 -4.05 1.04 -10.03
C ILE A 169 -3.37 2.24 -9.35
N ARG A 170 -3.94 2.73 -8.24
CA ARG A 170 -3.37 3.85 -7.46
C ARG A 170 -2.03 3.48 -6.81
N GLU A 171 -1.87 2.25 -6.31
CA GLU A 171 -0.59 1.75 -5.81
C GLU A 171 0.48 1.73 -6.92
N VAL A 172 0.11 1.28 -8.13
CA VAL A 172 1.03 1.30 -9.28
C VAL A 172 1.39 2.72 -9.69
N GLU A 173 0.41 3.64 -9.72
CA GLU A 173 0.65 5.06 -10.01
C GLU A 173 1.60 5.68 -8.99
N ALA A 174 1.31 5.52 -7.69
CA ALA A 174 2.12 6.04 -6.60
C ALA A 174 3.56 5.48 -6.65
N PHE A 175 3.71 4.18 -6.92
CA PHE A 175 5.02 3.56 -7.10
C PHE A 175 5.79 4.19 -8.26
N LYS A 176 5.15 4.41 -9.41
CA LYS A 176 5.78 5.01 -10.58
C LYS A 176 6.15 6.48 -10.37
N SER A 177 5.32 7.26 -9.68
CA SER A 177 5.59 8.66 -9.33
C SER A 177 6.68 8.83 -8.27
N ASN A 178 6.89 7.84 -7.40
CA ASN A 178 7.97 7.87 -6.40
C ASN A 178 9.33 7.47 -7.00
N ALA A 179 9.35 6.82 -8.17
CA ALA A 179 10.58 6.44 -8.88
C ALA A 179 11.19 7.60 -9.71
N THR A 180 10.57 8.78 -9.72
CA THR A 180 11.07 9.99 -10.41
C THR A 180 12.01 10.86 -9.57
N ASP A 181 12.23 10.53 -8.29
CA ASP A 181 13.25 11.18 -7.46
C ASP A 181 14.62 10.47 -7.61
N PRO A 182 15.77 11.19 -7.62
CA PRO A 182 17.08 10.57 -7.76
C PRO A 182 17.34 9.56 -6.64
N VAL A 183 17.64 8.32 -7.01
CA VAL A 183 17.99 7.24 -6.09
C VAL A 183 19.43 7.45 -5.57
N PRO A 184 19.67 7.59 -4.25
CA PRO A 184 21.01 7.49 -3.70
C PRO A 184 21.57 6.07 -3.91
N ALA A 185 22.87 5.97 -4.16
CA ALA A 185 23.57 4.73 -4.48
C ALA A 185 23.35 3.62 -3.43
N ALA A 186 23.22 2.38 -3.92
CA ALA A 186 23.17 1.18 -3.08
C ALA A 186 24.48 1.03 -2.29
N ILE A 187 24.36 0.92 -0.96
CA ILE A 187 25.46 0.50 -0.09
C ILE A 187 25.62 -1.00 -0.26
N LEU A 188 26.80 -1.42 -0.73
CA LEU A 188 27.26 -2.80 -0.65
C LEU A 188 27.72 -3.07 0.78
N GLU A 189 27.05 -3.98 1.49
CA GLU A 189 27.57 -4.52 2.74
C GLU A 189 28.42 -5.78 2.50
N LYS A 190 29.57 -5.80 3.16
CA LYS A 190 30.49 -6.94 3.32
C LYS A 190 30.39 -7.42 4.76
N ASN A 191 29.88 -8.66 4.94
CA ASN A 191 30.25 -9.69 5.93
C ASN A 191 30.29 -9.32 7.43
N PRO A 192 30.60 -10.25 8.36
CA PRO A 192 30.29 -11.69 8.51
C PRO A 192 29.64 -11.97 9.88
N ASP A 193 28.69 -12.91 10.00
CA ASP A 193 28.66 -13.82 11.15
C ASP A 193 27.59 -14.91 11.02
N LEU A 194 28.07 -16.12 11.29
CA LEU A 194 27.43 -17.42 11.16
C LEU A 194 26.73 -17.80 12.47
N SER A 195 25.43 -18.08 12.43
CA SER A 195 24.84 -19.33 12.95
C SER A 195 23.35 -19.40 12.61
N PHE A 196 22.90 -20.57 12.15
CA PHE A 196 21.50 -20.84 11.83
C PHE A 196 20.74 -21.21 13.10
N THR A 197 19.72 -20.42 13.44
CA THR A 197 18.68 -20.78 14.41
C THR A 197 17.40 -21.03 13.61
N PRO A 198 16.78 -22.22 13.66
CA PRO A 198 15.51 -22.45 12.97
C PRO A 198 14.46 -21.48 13.51
N GLU A 199 13.89 -20.65 12.64
CA GLU A 199 12.73 -19.82 12.98
C GLU A 199 11.46 -20.69 12.93
N PHE A 200 10.61 -20.49 13.94
CA PHE A 200 9.31 -21.10 14.17
C PHE A 200 8.52 -21.49 12.90
N GLU A 201 8.43 -22.80 12.61
CA GLU A 201 7.45 -23.37 11.68
C GLU A 201 6.13 -23.65 12.40
N GLY A 202 5.15 -22.77 12.17
CA GLY A 202 3.79 -22.93 12.63
C GLY A 202 2.92 -21.80 12.08
N PRO A 203 1.65 -22.04 11.73
CA PRO A 203 0.82 -21.01 11.13
C PRO A 203 0.67 -19.83 12.09
N ARG A 204 1.24 -18.68 11.71
CA ARG A 204 0.88 -17.39 12.33
C ARG A 204 -0.63 -17.27 12.22
N LYS A 205 -1.31 -17.16 13.38
CA LYS A 205 -2.77 -17.00 13.45
C LYS A 205 -3.18 -15.85 12.53
N LYS A 206 -3.97 -16.18 11.51
CA LYS A 206 -4.53 -15.23 10.54
C LYS A 206 -5.30 -14.16 11.30
N TYR A 207 -4.82 -12.92 11.26
CA TYR A 207 -5.59 -11.76 11.69
C TYR A 207 -6.89 -11.73 10.88
N LYS A 208 -8.04 -11.61 11.57
CA LYS A 208 -9.35 -11.52 10.91
C LYS A 208 -9.40 -10.21 10.10
N LEU A 209 -9.85 -10.29 8.85
CA LEU A 209 -9.93 -9.19 7.88
C LEU A 209 -10.67 -7.95 8.40
N THR A 210 -11.61 -8.11 9.32
CA THR A 210 -12.31 -7.01 10.00
C THR A 210 -11.38 -6.17 10.88
N GLY A 211 -10.37 -6.80 11.50
CA GLY A 211 -9.43 -6.13 12.39
C GLY A 211 -8.44 -5.21 11.66
N ALA A 212 -8.10 -5.51 10.40
CA ALA A 212 -7.19 -4.66 9.62
C ALA A 212 -7.86 -3.35 9.16
N ILE A 213 -9.12 -3.42 8.69
CA ILE A 213 -9.91 -2.24 8.30
C ILE A 213 -10.18 -1.37 9.53
N GLU A 214 -10.57 -2.00 10.64
CA GLU A 214 -10.77 -1.30 11.91
C GLU A 214 -9.47 -0.66 12.42
N SER A 215 -8.32 -1.31 12.23
CA SER A 215 -7.01 -0.77 12.60
C SER A 215 -6.64 0.48 11.79
N GLU A 216 -6.88 0.51 10.48
CA GLU A 216 -6.59 1.67 9.62
C GLU A 216 -7.48 2.87 9.96
N CYS A 217 -8.80 2.64 10.16
CA CYS A 217 -9.72 3.69 10.61
C CYS A 217 -9.31 4.24 11.99
N ARG A 218 -8.88 3.37 12.90
CA ARG A 218 -8.35 3.77 14.21
C ARG A 218 -7.05 4.57 14.07
N HIS A 219 -6.16 4.22 13.14
CA HIS A 219 -4.90 4.93 12.92
C HIS A 219 -5.16 6.38 12.51
N GLY A 220 -5.99 6.59 11.47
CA GLY A 220 -6.37 7.93 11.04
C GLY A 220 -7.06 8.74 12.15
N THR A 221 -7.89 8.09 12.96
CA THR A 221 -8.55 8.73 14.12
C THR A 221 -7.53 9.22 15.15
N VAL A 222 -6.52 8.41 15.47
CA VAL A 222 -5.46 8.76 16.43
C VAL A 222 -4.59 9.90 15.90
N VAL A 223 -4.12 9.83 14.65
CA VAL A 223 -3.28 10.89 14.04
C VAL A 223 -4.02 12.23 14.01
N ASN A 224 -5.27 12.25 13.54
CA ASN A 224 -6.05 13.49 13.44
C ASN A 224 -6.39 14.09 14.81
N THR A 225 -6.72 13.25 15.79
CA THR A 225 -7.00 13.72 17.16
C THR A 225 -5.73 14.28 17.79
N LEU A 226 -4.59 13.60 17.64
CA LEU A 226 -3.30 14.05 18.14
C LEU A 226 -2.93 15.42 17.57
N GLN A 227 -3.08 15.61 16.26
CA GLN A 227 -2.81 16.88 15.59
C GLN A 227 -3.73 18.00 16.09
N THR A 228 -5.02 17.70 16.28
CA THR A 228 -6.01 18.67 16.80
C THR A 228 -5.67 19.08 18.23
N GLU A 229 -5.30 18.15 19.10
CA GLU A 229 -4.95 18.44 20.49
C GLU A 229 -3.62 19.19 20.61
N LEU A 230 -2.61 18.85 19.79
CA LEU A 230 -1.36 19.60 19.70
C LEU A 230 -1.62 21.05 19.23
N LYS A 231 -2.49 21.24 18.23
CA LYS A 231 -2.89 22.57 17.76
C LYS A 231 -3.60 23.37 18.85
N ALA A 232 -4.48 22.74 19.64
CA ALA A 232 -5.15 23.38 20.77
C ALA A 232 -4.18 23.77 21.90
N LEU A 233 -3.04 23.09 22.01
CA LEU A 233 -1.94 23.46 22.90
C LEU A 233 -1.04 24.58 22.33
N GLY A 234 -1.35 25.11 21.14
CA GLY A 234 -0.58 26.16 20.48
C GLY A 234 0.62 25.66 19.68
N VAL A 235 0.80 24.33 19.54
CA VAL A 235 1.91 23.73 18.79
C VAL A 235 1.41 23.30 17.41
N HIS A 236 2.12 23.71 16.36
CA HIS A 236 1.78 23.34 15.00
C HIS A 236 2.48 22.04 14.61
N ALA A 237 1.69 20.98 14.41
CA ALA A 237 2.16 19.70 13.91
C ALA A 237 1.87 19.59 12.41
N TYR A 238 2.86 19.09 11.68
CA TYR A 238 2.80 18.90 10.23
C TYR A 238 2.82 17.41 9.90
N ARG A 239 2.34 17.02 8.71
CA ARG A 239 2.40 15.63 8.24
C ARG A 239 2.94 15.56 6.81
N THR A 240 3.46 14.40 6.42
CA THR A 240 3.77 14.07 5.02
C THR A 240 3.15 12.72 4.64
N ARG A 241 3.38 12.25 3.41
CA ARG A 241 2.99 10.88 3.02
C ARG A 241 3.73 9.78 3.79
N LYS A 242 4.91 10.07 4.36
CA LYS A 242 5.81 9.08 4.99
C LYS A 242 6.00 9.31 6.49
N ILE A 243 5.47 10.39 7.04
CA ILE A 243 5.64 10.76 8.46
C ILE A 243 4.28 11.18 8.99
N ASP A 244 3.81 10.47 10.01
CA ASP A 244 2.47 10.67 10.59
C ASP A 244 2.32 12.09 11.13
N LEU A 245 3.20 12.51 12.05
CA LEU A 245 3.29 13.89 12.51
C LEU A 245 4.73 14.30 12.82
N PHE A 246 5.03 15.59 12.68
CA PHE A 246 6.31 16.16 13.07
C PHE A 246 6.19 17.63 13.47
N PHE A 247 7.16 18.09 14.27
CA PHE A 247 7.36 19.52 14.56
C PHE A 247 8.54 20.06 13.77
N ALA A 248 8.48 21.35 13.45
CA ALA A 248 9.57 22.07 12.82
C ALA A 248 9.91 23.35 13.60
N ASP A 249 11.19 23.73 13.61
CA ASP A 249 11.62 25.02 14.12
C ASP A 249 11.31 26.16 13.11
N ARG A 250 11.66 27.41 13.46
CA ARG A 250 11.46 28.58 12.59
C ARG A 250 12.27 28.52 11.28
N LYS A 251 13.27 27.64 11.20
CA LYS A 251 14.10 27.40 10.00
C LYS A 251 13.62 26.17 9.22
N SER A 252 12.46 25.62 9.56
CA SER A 252 11.87 24.41 8.97
C SER A 252 12.67 23.13 9.22
N ASN A 253 13.57 23.11 10.22
CA ASN A 253 14.23 21.88 10.63
C ASN A 253 13.29 21.04 11.47
N ILE A 254 13.18 19.76 11.15
CA ILE A 254 12.36 18.84 11.93
C ILE A 254 13.01 18.65 13.31
N THR A 255 12.25 18.92 14.37
CA THR A 255 12.72 18.81 15.75
C THR A 255 12.16 17.60 16.48
N HIS A 256 10.97 17.13 16.07
CA HIS A 256 10.29 15.98 16.68
C HIS A 256 9.60 15.16 15.58
N LEU A 257 9.67 13.84 15.69
CA LEU A 257 8.98 12.89 14.83
C LEU A 257 8.05 12.03 15.66
N PHE A 258 6.80 11.92 15.22
CA PHE A 258 5.79 11.07 15.83
C PHE A 258 5.44 9.95 14.83
N GLU A 259 5.52 8.71 15.29
CA GLU A 259 5.03 7.53 14.58
C GLU A 259 3.90 6.91 15.41
N VAL A 260 2.75 6.65 14.80
CA VAL A 260 1.54 6.19 15.48
C VAL A 260 1.27 4.73 15.16
N LYS A 261 1.14 3.90 16.20
CA LYS A 261 0.64 2.53 16.07
C LYS A 261 -0.65 2.34 16.84
N THR A 262 -1.51 1.46 16.33
CA THR A 262 -2.82 1.12 16.90
C THR A 262 -2.81 -0.19 17.68
N ASP A 263 -1.68 -0.86 17.73
CA ASP A 263 -1.39 -2.04 18.55
C ASP A 263 0.06 -2.01 19.04
N GLN A 264 0.41 -2.92 19.96
CA GLN A 264 1.77 -3.11 20.47
C GLN A 264 2.35 -4.47 20.07
N THR A 265 1.95 -5.02 18.92
CA THR A 265 2.54 -6.27 18.42
C THR A 265 4.02 -6.07 18.13
N THR A 266 4.81 -7.14 18.24
CA THR A 266 6.24 -7.10 17.92
C THR A 266 6.48 -6.54 16.51
N THR A 267 5.69 -6.94 15.52
CA THR A 267 5.76 -6.42 14.15
C THR A 267 5.57 -4.89 14.11
N SER A 268 4.48 -4.38 14.71
CA SER A 268 4.19 -2.95 14.72
C SER A 268 5.27 -2.14 15.43
N LEU A 269 5.82 -2.66 16.54
CA LEU A 269 6.91 -2.01 17.28
C LEU A 269 8.21 -1.95 16.46
N TYR A 270 8.58 -3.05 15.79
CA TYR A 270 9.80 -3.10 14.98
C TYR A 270 9.70 -2.20 13.75
N GLN A 271 8.54 -2.19 13.09
CA GLN A 271 8.26 -1.26 11.98
C GLN A 271 8.39 0.18 12.44
N ALA A 272 7.78 0.52 13.59
CA ALA A 272 7.81 1.88 14.11
C ALA A 272 9.24 2.34 14.43
N VAL A 273 10.06 1.48 15.03
CA VAL A 273 11.48 1.73 15.27
C VAL A 273 12.21 2.00 13.95
N GLY A 274 12.00 1.16 12.93
CA GLY A 274 12.60 1.34 11.61
C GLY A 274 12.22 2.69 10.97
N GLN A 275 10.94 3.04 11.00
CA GLN A 275 10.44 4.30 10.44
C GLN A 275 11.03 5.52 11.15
N VAL A 276 10.99 5.58 12.49
CA VAL A 276 11.50 6.75 13.22
C VAL A 276 13.01 6.88 13.07
N MET A 277 13.76 5.78 13.03
CA MET A 277 15.22 5.81 12.87
C MET A 277 15.61 6.26 11.46
N LEU A 278 14.97 5.70 10.43
CA LEU A 278 15.21 6.07 9.03
C LEU A 278 14.85 7.54 8.76
N HIS A 279 13.67 7.99 9.22
CA HIS A 279 13.21 9.36 9.00
C HIS A 279 14.01 10.40 9.80
N SER A 280 14.64 9.99 10.89
CA SER A 280 15.59 10.82 11.65
C SER A 280 16.92 10.95 10.91
N ALA A 281 17.48 9.84 10.41
CA ALA A 281 18.78 9.83 9.73
C ALA A 281 18.83 10.67 8.45
N LEU A 282 17.68 10.89 7.82
CA LEU A 282 17.54 11.73 6.63
C LEU A 282 17.49 13.24 6.94
N ARG A 283 17.72 13.66 8.19
CA ARG A 283 17.62 15.06 8.63
C ARG A 283 18.98 15.61 9.04
N SER A 284 19.16 16.91 8.79
CA SER A 284 20.37 17.65 9.15
C SER A 284 20.53 17.86 10.67
N SER A 285 19.44 17.76 11.41
CA SER A 285 19.37 17.79 12.88
C SER A 285 18.76 16.49 13.39
N ASP A 286 19.29 15.91 14.47
CA ASP A 286 18.75 14.70 15.10
C ASP A 286 17.43 15.03 15.85
N PRO A 287 16.26 14.66 15.32
CA PRO A 287 14.98 15.02 15.93
C PRO A 287 14.68 14.08 17.11
N GLN A 288 13.89 14.57 18.07
CA GLN A 288 13.33 13.70 19.09
C GLN A 288 12.36 12.70 18.47
N ARG A 289 12.62 11.42 18.69
CA ARG A 289 11.80 10.31 18.18
C ARG A 289 10.74 9.96 19.21
N ILE A 290 9.48 9.97 18.80
CA ILE A 290 8.33 9.72 19.66
C ILE A 290 7.48 8.63 19.02
N LEU A 291 7.25 7.55 19.75
CA LEU A 291 6.35 6.48 19.37
C LEU A 291 5.04 6.64 20.13
N VAL A 292 3.92 6.67 19.40
CA VAL A 292 2.58 6.81 19.96
C VAL A 292 1.89 5.44 20.02
N LEU A 293 1.66 4.93 21.23
CA LEU A 293 1.16 3.55 21.46
C LEU A 293 -0.15 3.51 22.27
N PRO A 294 -1.03 2.53 22.01
CA PRO A 294 -2.25 2.35 22.78
C PRO A 294 -1.96 1.65 24.11
N GLY A 295 -2.63 2.09 25.19
CA GLY A 295 -2.65 1.40 26.48
C GLY A 295 -1.34 1.45 27.27
N GLU A 296 -1.24 0.55 28.25
CA GLU A 296 -0.04 0.39 29.08
C GLU A 296 1.07 -0.31 28.28
N VAL A 297 2.29 0.20 28.38
CA VAL A 297 3.47 -0.33 27.69
C VAL A 297 4.34 -1.07 28.71
N SER A 298 4.81 -2.26 28.34
CA SER A 298 5.65 -3.06 29.23
C SER A 298 6.93 -2.33 29.64
N ALA A 299 7.45 -2.63 30.83
CA ALA A 299 8.69 -2.05 31.32
C ALA A 299 9.90 -2.41 30.44
N ASP A 300 9.89 -3.61 29.83
CA ASP A 300 10.94 -4.05 28.91
C ASP A 300 10.90 -3.26 27.60
N THR A 301 9.72 -3.16 26.96
CA THR A 301 9.53 -2.34 25.75
C THR A 301 9.94 -0.90 26.00
N SER A 302 9.50 -0.32 27.11
CA SER A 302 9.85 1.05 27.50
C SER A 302 11.36 1.24 27.66
N ARG A 303 12.04 0.27 28.28
CA ARG A 303 13.50 0.29 28.45
C ARG A 303 14.24 0.20 27.12
N ARG A 304 13.80 -0.67 26.21
CA ARG A 304 14.40 -0.83 24.87
C ARG A 304 14.23 0.43 24.03
N MET A 305 13.01 0.99 23.98
CA MET A 305 12.77 2.24 23.24
C MET A 305 13.61 3.38 23.79
N LYS A 306 13.70 3.51 25.12
CA LYS A 306 14.59 4.48 25.76
C LYS A 306 16.07 4.26 25.37
N GLY A 307 16.54 3.02 25.34
CA GLY A 307 17.89 2.66 24.90
C GLY A 307 18.18 3.05 23.45
N LEU A 308 17.14 3.11 22.61
CA LEU A 308 17.21 3.58 21.22
C LEU A 308 17.01 5.10 21.08
N GLY A 309 16.87 5.84 22.19
CA GLY A 309 16.58 7.28 22.16
C GLY A 309 15.16 7.60 21.67
N ILE A 310 14.22 6.64 21.76
CA ILE A 310 12.83 6.78 21.37
C ILE A 310 11.98 6.99 22.63
N GLN A 311 11.25 8.09 22.67
CA GLN A 311 10.28 8.37 23.72
C GLN A 311 8.93 7.74 23.37
N ILE A 312 8.11 7.48 24.39
CA ILE A 312 6.80 6.86 24.20
C ILE A 312 5.71 7.82 24.70
N LEU A 313 4.84 8.24 23.78
CA LEU A 313 3.57 8.87 24.09
C LEU A 313 2.49 7.79 24.11
N ARG A 314 1.70 7.73 25.17
CA ARG A 314 0.65 6.71 25.29
C ARG A 314 -0.72 7.32 25.09
N TYR A 315 -1.67 6.53 24.59
CA TYR A 315 -3.06 6.92 24.53
C TYR A 315 -4.00 5.79 24.95
N ASP A 316 -5.17 6.14 25.45
CA ASP A 316 -6.26 5.20 25.74
C ASP A 316 -7.51 5.60 24.95
N TRP A 317 -8.44 4.66 24.73
CA TRP A 317 -9.74 4.97 24.12
C TRP A 317 -10.76 5.33 25.19
N LYS A 318 -11.51 6.42 24.97
CA LYS A 318 -12.73 6.77 25.71
C LYS A 318 -13.88 6.88 24.72
N GLY A 319 -14.63 5.78 24.56
CA GLY A 319 -15.51 5.61 23.40
C GLY A 319 -14.67 5.59 22.12
N ASP A 320 -15.11 6.34 21.11
CA ASP A 320 -14.43 6.40 19.80
C ASP A 320 -13.35 7.50 19.72
N ARG A 321 -12.94 8.06 20.86
CA ARG A 321 -11.92 9.12 20.91
C ARG A 321 -10.66 8.66 21.68
N PRO A 322 -9.46 8.82 21.09
CA PRO A 322 -8.21 8.57 21.81
C PRO A 322 -7.89 9.74 22.75
N ILE A 323 -7.37 9.42 23.94
CA ILE A 323 -6.92 10.36 24.96
C ILE A 323 -5.43 10.16 25.20
N PHE A 324 -4.63 11.18 24.91
CA PHE A 324 -3.17 11.12 25.03
C PHE A 324 -2.71 11.47 26.44
N ARG A 325 -1.97 10.56 27.08
CA ARG A 325 -1.43 10.78 28.42
C ARG A 325 -0.19 11.67 28.35
N SER A 326 -0.15 12.72 29.17
CA SER A 326 1.00 13.61 29.30
C SER A 326 1.41 14.33 28.00
N LEU A 327 0.47 14.57 27.08
CA LEU A 327 0.75 15.20 25.78
C LEU A 327 1.49 16.56 25.90
N ARG A 328 1.18 17.35 26.95
CA ARG A 328 1.82 18.64 27.22
C ARG A 328 3.34 18.56 27.34
N THR A 329 3.86 17.47 27.92
CA THR A 329 5.31 17.23 28.05
C THR A 329 5.98 17.14 26.68
N PHE A 330 5.34 16.43 25.74
CA PHE A 330 5.83 16.27 24.37
C PHE A 330 5.62 17.52 23.52
N ALA A 331 4.68 18.39 23.89
CA ALA A 331 4.49 19.70 23.27
C ALA A 331 5.51 20.76 23.76
N GLY A 332 6.45 20.39 24.64
CA GLY A 332 7.41 21.33 25.24
C GLY A 332 6.79 22.29 26.26
N ILE A 333 5.58 21.99 26.75
CA ILE A 333 4.84 22.80 27.73
C ILE A 333 5.03 22.15 29.10
N THR A 334 6.00 22.63 29.87
CA THR A 334 6.11 22.23 31.28
C THR A 334 4.97 22.84 32.10
N SER A 335 4.41 22.06 33.02
CA SER A 335 3.45 22.55 34.01
C SER A 335 4.11 23.64 34.84
N GLY A 336 3.80 24.90 34.54
CA GLY A 336 4.03 25.99 35.47
C GLY A 336 3.32 25.66 36.78
N LYS A 337 4.09 25.63 37.88
CA LYS A 337 3.51 25.73 39.22
C LYS A 337 2.54 26.92 39.23
N PRO A 338 1.39 26.84 39.90
CA PRO A 338 0.55 28.02 40.10
C PRO A 338 1.42 29.07 40.80
N LYS A 339 1.49 30.27 40.22
CA LYS A 339 2.00 31.43 40.94
C LYS A 339 1.02 31.68 42.09
N LEU A 340 1.45 31.34 43.31
CA LEU A 340 0.95 31.97 44.52
C LEU A 340 1.44 33.42 44.55
#